data_AF-C3Z8U0-F1
#
_entry.id   AF-C3Z8U0-F1
#
_cell.length_a   1.000
_cell.length_b   1.000
_cell.length_c   1.000
_cell.angle_alpha   90.00
_cell.angle_beta   90.00
_cell.angle_gamma   90.00
#
_symmetry.space_group_name_H-M   'P 1'
#
loop_
_entity.id
_entity.type
_entity.pdbx_description
1 polymer ?
#
loop_
_entity_poly.entity_id
_entity_poly.type
_entity_poly.pdbx_seq_one_letter_code
_entity_poly.pdbx_strand_id
1 'polypeptide(L)'
;MATLQSGGSPSKLLLQDLGRRGKTVRQLISYLEKLQHERALMLLKQEEQLQITRQPESVSSMEGDTVELKCQAIGFPYPRYQWYHGNREITTGTDSVLRMEEVRPEDAGQYICRIHKVSSRDPRKPQSYVFTEWVQLTVIPTSNYVFSFEYSPLKTATYASEQYDDPPHIAVHPSPVRVALNGPVSLSCGARGKPAPFYQWYKDNVLLQGETRREIYYDQAKASDQGVYTCRVWNRVGEVWSQGAQVTVGEYMTGAVCPEKPVERYYATDKVALVIGNQYYRNQDNLEASINDAYTLSNILRNELDFKVVSLTNLDLQDMTNAVQAFCELLNEGVYGVFYYGGHGYENLGQQFMMPIDVPTTYRASDCVCAQMVLKKMQEKSTGLNLLLLDMCRMRYCNMHDNSDVISWDIERPRGNVVFGFATCSNAEAFEVQGERNGIFMSYLKRYITQPLRVTHMLEQVQKGVGQDKQASHVQFPQIMADLREDRTLRDPISFHGHTQEFCVRNQRWAAAHELPEAINICFQSCGVHVKLGFFAEFSNVMVMYLTVLDLGKTQQCLPSLRDFPPVGTLS
;
A
#
# COMPACT_ATOMS: atom_id res chain seq x y z
N MET A 1 -17.58 -68.98 -18.46
CA MET A 1 -18.97 -68.50 -18.65
C MET A 1 -19.74 -68.81 -17.37
N ALA A 2 -20.16 -67.79 -16.61
CA ALA A 2 -20.94 -68.00 -15.40
C ALA A 2 -22.43 -67.90 -15.74
N THR A 3 -23.14 -69.02 -15.57
CA THR A 3 -24.59 -69.14 -15.77
C THR A 3 -25.32 -68.53 -14.57
N LEU A 4 -26.11 -67.47 -14.80
CA LEU A 4 -27.02 -66.89 -13.80
C LEU A 4 -28.13 -67.91 -13.49
N GLN A 5 -28.16 -68.45 -12.27
CA GLN A 5 -29.30 -69.22 -11.78
C GLN A 5 -30.54 -68.32 -11.67
N SER A 6 -31.65 -68.77 -12.23
CA SER A 6 -32.95 -68.09 -12.15
C SER A 6 -33.46 -68.08 -10.70
N GLY A 7 -33.22 -66.98 -9.98
CA GLY A 7 -33.75 -66.74 -8.63
C GLY A 7 -32.75 -66.24 -7.58
N GLY A 8 -31.44 -66.19 -7.89
CA GLY A 8 -30.44 -65.63 -6.99
C GLY A 8 -30.25 -64.13 -7.18
N SER A 9 -30.33 -63.32 -6.12
CA SER A 9 -29.92 -61.91 -6.16
C SER A 9 -28.41 -61.81 -5.97
N PRO A 10 -27.64 -61.28 -6.94
CA PRO A 10 -26.20 -61.05 -6.78
C PRO A 10 -25.87 -60.22 -5.54
N SER A 11 -26.71 -59.24 -5.20
CA SER A 11 -26.59 -58.43 -3.99
C SER A 11 -26.72 -59.27 -2.72
N LYS A 12 -27.62 -60.25 -2.69
CA LYS A 12 -27.79 -61.16 -1.55
C LYS A 12 -26.57 -62.08 -1.38
N LEU A 13 -26.02 -62.60 -2.49
CA LEU A 13 -24.79 -63.41 -2.47
C LEU A 13 -23.59 -62.59 -1.97
N LEU A 14 -23.45 -61.34 -2.43
CA LEU A 14 -22.41 -60.43 -1.95
C LEU A 14 -22.53 -60.16 -0.45
N LEU A 15 -23.73 -59.85 0.05
CA LEU A 15 -23.95 -59.63 1.49
C LEU A 15 -23.66 -60.88 2.32
N GLN A 16 -24.00 -62.07 1.81
CA GLN A 16 -23.67 -63.34 2.46
C GLN A 16 -22.16 -63.61 2.48
N ASP A 17 -21.45 -63.36 1.38
CA ASP A 17 -20.00 -63.50 1.31
C ASP A 17 -19.28 -62.52 2.25
N LEU A 18 -19.70 -61.25 2.28
CA LEU A 18 -19.20 -60.26 3.23
C LEU A 18 -19.41 -60.71 4.69
N GLY A 19 -20.59 -61.25 5.00
CA GLY A 19 -20.90 -61.83 6.30
C GLY A 19 -20.00 -63.03 6.66
N ARG A 20 -19.80 -63.97 5.72
CA ARG A 20 -18.89 -65.13 5.90
C ARG A 20 -17.44 -64.70 6.13
N ARG A 21 -17.02 -63.59 5.54
CA ARG A 21 -15.67 -63.00 5.72
C ARG A 21 -15.57 -62.11 6.96
N GLY A 22 -16.58 -62.09 7.82
CA GLY A 22 -16.57 -61.34 9.08
C GLY A 22 -16.64 -59.83 8.92
N LYS A 23 -17.14 -59.31 7.79
CA LYS A 23 -17.26 -57.86 7.56
C LYS A 23 -18.43 -57.28 8.34
N THR A 24 -18.21 -56.15 9.02
CA THR A 24 -19.24 -55.47 9.82
C THR A 24 -20.09 -54.52 8.98
N VAL A 25 -21.27 -54.14 9.49
CA VAL A 25 -22.13 -53.11 8.88
C VAL A 25 -21.38 -51.78 8.74
N ARG A 26 -20.53 -51.42 9.71
CA ARG A 26 -19.68 -50.22 9.63
C ARG A 26 -18.71 -50.28 8.45
N GLN A 27 -18.12 -51.44 8.16
CA GLN A 27 -17.25 -51.62 6.99
C GLN A 27 -18.03 -51.55 5.69
N LEU A 28 -19.24 -52.13 5.64
CA LEU A 28 -20.13 -52.00 4.49
C LEU A 28 -20.52 -50.53 4.22
N ILE A 29 -20.84 -49.75 5.26
CA ILE A 29 -21.09 -48.30 5.15
C ILE A 29 -19.87 -47.60 4.54
N SER A 30 -18.66 -47.86 5.04
CA SER A 30 -17.44 -47.26 4.49
C SER A 30 -17.20 -47.60 3.01
N TYR A 31 -17.53 -48.83 2.59
CA TYR A 31 -17.45 -49.21 1.17
C TYR A 31 -18.50 -48.47 0.33
N LEU A 32 -19.73 -48.35 0.83
CA LEU A 32 -20.81 -47.65 0.13
C LEU A 32 -20.56 -46.13 0.06
N GLU A 33 -19.92 -45.52 1.06
CA GLU A 33 -19.46 -44.13 1.03
C GLU A 33 -18.40 -43.91 -0.07
N LYS A 34 -17.41 -44.80 -0.17
CA LYS A 34 -16.40 -44.76 -1.24
C LYS A 34 -17.00 -44.94 -2.64
N LEU A 35 -18.09 -45.71 -2.74
CA LEU A 35 -18.83 -45.92 -3.98
C LEU A 35 -19.90 -44.85 -4.24
N GLN A 36 -20.05 -43.86 -3.35
CA GLN A 36 -21.10 -42.83 -3.39
C GLN A 36 -22.53 -43.41 -3.57
N HIS A 37 -22.78 -44.61 -3.03
CA HIS A 37 -24.04 -45.32 -3.22
C HIS A 37 -25.12 -44.86 -2.21
N GLU A 38 -25.56 -43.62 -2.36
CA GLU A 38 -26.46 -42.90 -1.45
C GLU A 38 -27.72 -43.70 -1.05
N ARG A 39 -28.41 -44.32 -2.01
CA ARG A 39 -29.65 -45.10 -1.74
C ARG A 39 -29.46 -46.24 -0.73
N ALA A 40 -28.30 -46.87 -0.72
CA ALA A 40 -27.99 -47.96 0.22
C ALA A 40 -27.54 -47.40 1.57
N LEU A 41 -26.77 -46.31 1.55
CA LEU A 41 -26.39 -45.59 2.77
C LEU A 41 -27.60 -45.08 3.53
N MET A 42 -28.65 -44.63 2.84
CA MET A 42 -29.89 -44.15 3.46
C MET A 42 -30.62 -45.22 4.30
N LEU A 43 -30.31 -46.51 4.09
CA LEU A 43 -30.86 -47.61 4.89
C LEU A 43 -29.99 -47.98 6.09
N LEU A 44 -28.71 -47.59 6.08
CA LEU A 44 -27.69 -48.09 7.00
C LEU A 44 -27.04 -46.99 7.86
N LYS A 45 -27.04 -45.74 7.38
CA LYS A 45 -26.39 -44.58 7.98
C LYS A 45 -27.45 -43.64 8.55
N GLN A 46 -27.15 -43.07 9.72
CA GLN A 46 -28.01 -42.07 10.36
C GLN A 46 -27.99 -40.77 9.54
N GLU A 47 -29.14 -40.12 9.44
CA GLU A 47 -29.24 -38.80 8.79
C GLU A 47 -28.45 -37.74 9.56
N GLU A 48 -27.75 -36.90 8.82
CA GLU A 48 -26.98 -35.75 9.33
C GLU A 48 -27.69 -34.46 8.90
N GLN A 49 -27.68 -33.43 9.75
CA GLN A 49 -28.31 -32.16 9.42
C GLN A 49 -27.57 -31.43 8.30
N LEU A 50 -28.30 -30.61 7.54
CA LEU A 50 -27.69 -29.72 6.56
C LEU A 50 -26.95 -28.60 7.29
N GLN A 51 -25.69 -28.40 6.94
CA GLN A 51 -24.91 -27.27 7.40
C GLN A 51 -24.16 -26.66 6.22
N ILE A 52 -24.37 -25.36 6.00
CA ILE A 52 -23.64 -24.60 4.99
C ILE A 52 -22.23 -24.37 5.52
N THR A 53 -21.22 -24.86 4.80
CA THR A 53 -19.80 -24.70 5.12
C THR A 53 -19.15 -23.56 4.35
N ARG A 54 -19.73 -23.16 3.21
CA ARG A 54 -19.28 -22.03 2.40
C ARG A 54 -20.47 -21.27 1.85
N GLN A 55 -20.57 -19.99 2.20
CA GLN A 55 -21.51 -19.06 1.59
C GLN A 55 -20.98 -18.61 0.22
N PRO A 56 -21.86 -18.29 -0.74
CA PRO A 56 -21.47 -17.59 -1.95
C PRO A 56 -21.09 -16.15 -1.63
N GLU A 57 -20.44 -15.50 -2.59
CA GLU A 57 -19.98 -14.12 -2.45
C GLU A 57 -20.45 -13.27 -3.62
N SER A 58 -20.74 -12.00 -3.34
CA SER A 58 -21.08 -11.02 -4.36
C SER A 58 -19.88 -10.83 -5.31
N VAL A 59 -20.16 -10.61 -6.59
CA VAL A 59 -19.14 -10.45 -7.65
C VAL A 59 -19.49 -9.22 -8.49
N SER A 60 -18.47 -8.45 -8.88
CA SER A 60 -18.59 -7.38 -9.88
C SER A 60 -17.74 -7.75 -11.10
N SER A 61 -18.35 -7.89 -12.28
CA SER A 61 -17.68 -8.31 -13.52
C SER A 61 -18.10 -7.45 -14.72
N MET A 62 -17.30 -7.49 -15.79
CA MET A 62 -17.68 -6.85 -17.05
C MET A 62 -18.72 -7.70 -17.79
N GLU A 63 -19.56 -7.02 -18.57
CA GLU A 63 -20.39 -7.68 -19.57
C GLU A 63 -19.54 -8.52 -20.53
N GLY A 64 -19.97 -9.76 -20.79
CA GLY A 64 -19.25 -10.75 -21.61
C GLY A 64 -18.28 -11.66 -20.83
N ASP A 65 -18.03 -11.40 -19.55
CA ASP A 65 -17.21 -12.28 -18.71
C ASP A 65 -17.92 -13.59 -18.32
N THR A 66 -17.15 -14.57 -17.85
CA THR A 66 -17.70 -15.77 -17.21
C THR A 66 -17.67 -15.61 -15.69
N VAL A 67 -18.82 -15.75 -15.02
CA VAL A 67 -18.95 -15.61 -13.56
C VAL A 67 -19.37 -16.92 -12.92
N GLU A 68 -18.76 -17.25 -11.78
CA GLU A 68 -19.10 -18.43 -10.97
C GLU A 68 -19.47 -18.04 -9.52
N LEU A 69 -20.71 -18.34 -9.13
CA LEU A 69 -21.17 -18.28 -7.74
C LEU A 69 -21.09 -19.68 -7.13
N LYS A 70 -20.49 -19.80 -5.93
CA LYS A 70 -20.19 -21.11 -5.32
C LYS A 70 -20.67 -21.16 -3.89
N CYS A 71 -21.38 -22.22 -3.51
CA CYS A 71 -21.71 -22.52 -2.12
C CYS A 71 -21.40 -23.97 -1.80
N GLN A 72 -21.18 -24.30 -0.54
CA GLN A 72 -20.93 -25.67 -0.11
C GLN A 72 -21.71 -25.97 1.17
N ALA A 73 -22.21 -27.19 1.26
CA ALA A 73 -22.82 -27.71 2.46
C ALA A 73 -22.43 -29.17 2.68
N ILE A 74 -22.54 -29.57 3.95
CA ILE A 74 -22.42 -30.94 4.41
C ILE A 74 -23.77 -31.42 4.94
N GLY A 75 -23.96 -32.73 4.98
CA GLY A 75 -25.15 -33.39 5.49
C GLY A 75 -25.41 -34.73 4.82
N PHE A 76 -26.33 -35.51 5.39
CA PHE A 76 -26.72 -36.82 4.89
C PHE A 76 -28.25 -37.03 5.04
N PRO A 77 -29.02 -37.45 4.01
CA PRO A 77 -28.61 -37.68 2.61
C PRO A 77 -27.90 -36.48 1.98
N TYR A 78 -27.11 -36.71 0.94
CA TYR A 78 -26.16 -35.71 0.44
C TYR A 78 -26.89 -34.45 -0.04
N PRO A 79 -26.33 -33.25 0.18
CA PRO A 79 -26.99 -32.01 -0.17
C PRO A 79 -27.22 -31.87 -1.67
N ARG A 80 -28.41 -31.40 -2.06
CA ARG A 80 -28.73 -30.97 -3.43
C ARG A 80 -28.91 -29.47 -3.47
N TYR A 81 -28.61 -28.86 -4.60
CA TYR A 81 -28.56 -27.42 -4.78
C TYR A 81 -29.63 -26.98 -5.77
N GLN A 82 -30.16 -25.78 -5.56
CA GLN A 82 -31.06 -25.13 -6.50
C GLN A 82 -30.87 -23.61 -6.39
N TRP A 83 -30.36 -22.98 -7.44
CA TRP A 83 -30.14 -21.54 -7.50
C TRP A 83 -31.38 -20.77 -7.94
N TYR A 84 -31.47 -19.54 -7.45
CA TYR A 84 -32.50 -18.56 -7.76
C TYR A 84 -31.87 -17.22 -8.12
N HIS A 85 -32.45 -16.52 -9.08
CA HIS A 85 -32.18 -15.10 -9.41
C HIS A 85 -33.41 -14.29 -9.02
N GLY A 86 -33.29 -13.45 -8.00
CA GLY A 86 -34.41 -12.87 -7.28
C GLY A 86 -35.38 -13.98 -6.83
N ASN A 87 -36.63 -13.93 -7.30
CA ASN A 87 -37.66 -14.92 -6.99
C ASN A 87 -37.83 -16.00 -8.07
N ARG A 88 -36.94 -16.07 -9.07
CA ARG A 88 -37.04 -17.01 -10.19
C ARG A 88 -36.05 -18.15 -10.04
N GLU A 89 -36.54 -19.37 -10.18
CA GLU A 89 -35.69 -20.57 -10.16
C GLU A 89 -34.87 -20.67 -11.45
N ILE A 90 -33.57 -20.90 -11.31
CA ILE A 90 -32.66 -21.12 -12.44
C ILE A 90 -32.66 -22.60 -12.76
N THR A 91 -33.29 -23.00 -13.85
CA THR A 91 -33.55 -24.41 -14.19
C THR A 91 -32.29 -25.27 -14.31
N THR A 92 -31.16 -24.69 -14.70
CA THR A 92 -29.86 -25.36 -14.81
C THR A 92 -28.99 -25.23 -13.57
N GLY A 93 -29.39 -24.43 -12.59
CA GLY A 93 -28.63 -24.14 -11.38
C GLY A 93 -28.80 -25.21 -10.30
N THR A 94 -28.52 -26.47 -10.62
CA THR A 94 -28.73 -27.61 -9.69
C THR A 94 -27.47 -28.06 -8.95
N ASP A 95 -26.34 -27.43 -9.25
CA ASP A 95 -25.03 -27.76 -8.68
C ASP A 95 -24.59 -26.75 -7.61
N SER A 96 -23.56 -27.13 -6.85
CA SER A 96 -22.91 -26.26 -5.85
C SER A 96 -22.24 -25.02 -6.45
N VAL A 97 -22.07 -25.01 -7.78
CA VAL A 97 -21.51 -23.90 -8.56
C VAL A 97 -22.52 -23.50 -9.63
N LEU A 98 -22.97 -22.24 -9.59
CA LEU A 98 -23.69 -21.61 -10.69
C LEU A 98 -22.70 -20.87 -11.59
N ARG A 99 -22.52 -21.36 -12.81
CA ARG A 99 -21.66 -20.75 -13.84
C ARG A 99 -22.51 -20.04 -14.88
N MET A 100 -22.22 -18.78 -15.12
CA MET A 100 -22.84 -17.94 -16.15
C MET A 100 -21.75 -17.55 -17.14
N GLU A 101 -21.93 -17.95 -18.40
CA GLU A 101 -21.00 -17.62 -19.49
C GLU A 101 -21.53 -16.41 -20.23
N GLU A 102 -20.65 -15.45 -20.54
CA GLU A 102 -20.99 -14.20 -21.22
C GLU A 102 -22.10 -13.40 -20.51
N VAL A 103 -21.84 -13.00 -19.26
CA VAL A 103 -22.82 -12.27 -18.43
C VAL A 103 -23.28 -10.98 -19.10
N ARG A 104 -24.57 -10.68 -19.00
CA ARG A 104 -25.21 -9.49 -19.57
C ARG A 104 -25.80 -8.61 -18.47
N PRO A 105 -26.10 -7.32 -18.76
CA PRO A 105 -26.73 -6.43 -17.78
C PRO A 105 -28.01 -7.00 -17.15
N GLU A 106 -28.76 -7.84 -17.86
CA GLU A 106 -29.98 -8.50 -17.36
C GLU A 106 -29.70 -9.60 -16.32
N ASP A 107 -28.49 -10.16 -16.30
CA ASP A 107 -28.05 -11.13 -15.31
C ASP A 107 -27.70 -10.46 -13.96
N ALA A 108 -27.55 -9.13 -13.94
CA ALA A 108 -27.32 -8.42 -12.69
C ALA A 108 -28.50 -8.61 -11.72
N GLY A 109 -28.21 -8.74 -10.43
CA GLY A 109 -29.24 -8.93 -9.42
C GLY A 109 -28.80 -9.78 -8.25
N GLN A 110 -29.78 -10.12 -7.41
CA GLN A 110 -29.57 -10.93 -6.22
C GLN A 110 -29.72 -12.41 -6.54
N TYR A 111 -28.81 -13.22 -6.02
CA TYR A 111 -28.82 -14.67 -6.15
C TYR A 111 -28.84 -15.32 -4.78
N ILE A 112 -29.53 -16.45 -4.67
CA ILE A 112 -29.55 -17.29 -3.48
C ILE A 112 -29.59 -18.76 -3.90
N CYS A 113 -28.97 -19.63 -3.12
CA CYS A 113 -29.02 -21.06 -3.33
C CYS A 113 -29.84 -21.74 -2.23
N ARG A 114 -30.85 -22.50 -2.62
CA ARG A 114 -31.55 -23.44 -1.74
C ARG A 114 -30.81 -24.75 -1.72
N ILE A 115 -30.37 -25.16 -0.54
CA ILE A 115 -29.72 -26.45 -0.32
C ILE A 115 -30.73 -27.35 0.37
N HIS A 116 -31.00 -28.52 -0.19
CA HIS A 116 -32.05 -29.42 0.33
C HIS A 116 -31.62 -30.88 0.36
N LYS A 117 -32.26 -31.64 1.25
CA LYS A 117 -32.15 -33.11 1.31
C LYS A 117 -33.38 -33.76 0.70
N VAL A 118 -33.19 -34.96 0.18
CA VAL A 118 -34.26 -35.75 -0.42
C VAL A 118 -34.65 -36.89 0.50
N SER A 119 -35.94 -37.10 0.68
CA SER A 119 -36.45 -38.11 1.61
C SER A 119 -36.14 -39.53 1.14
N SER A 120 -35.88 -40.42 2.11
CA SER A 120 -35.77 -41.86 1.88
C SER A 120 -37.06 -42.56 1.48
N ARG A 121 -38.21 -41.96 1.78
CA ARG A 121 -39.53 -42.55 1.47
C ARG A 121 -40.14 -42.02 0.17
N ASP A 122 -39.84 -40.78 -0.20
CA ASP A 122 -40.32 -40.14 -1.43
C ASP A 122 -39.25 -39.21 -2.03
N PRO A 123 -38.54 -39.65 -3.09
CA PRO A 123 -37.50 -38.86 -3.72
C PRO A 123 -37.98 -37.55 -4.37
N ARG A 124 -39.30 -37.37 -4.52
CA ARG A 124 -39.91 -36.19 -5.15
C ARG A 124 -40.22 -35.08 -4.14
N LYS A 125 -40.11 -35.34 -2.84
CA LYS A 125 -40.37 -34.35 -1.79
C LYS A 125 -39.09 -33.98 -1.02
N PRO A 126 -38.76 -32.68 -0.91
CA PRO A 126 -37.66 -32.24 -0.08
C PRO A 126 -37.99 -32.52 1.39
N GLN A 127 -37.04 -33.11 2.12
CA GLN A 127 -37.20 -33.44 3.54
C GLN A 127 -36.91 -32.23 4.44
N SER A 128 -35.85 -31.49 4.11
CA SER A 128 -35.41 -30.28 4.79
C SER A 128 -34.62 -29.42 3.82
N TYR A 129 -34.64 -28.11 4.01
CA TYR A 129 -33.83 -27.18 3.22
C TYR A 129 -33.29 -26.05 4.09
N VAL A 130 -32.18 -25.47 3.64
CA VAL A 130 -31.59 -24.23 4.15
C VAL A 130 -31.26 -23.35 2.95
N PHE A 131 -31.26 -22.04 3.13
CA PHE A 131 -30.85 -21.11 2.10
C PHE A 131 -29.48 -20.52 2.43
N THR A 132 -28.68 -20.24 1.40
CA THR A 132 -27.48 -19.41 1.55
C THR A 132 -27.87 -17.97 1.88
N GLU A 133 -26.88 -17.15 2.23
CA GLU A 133 -27.07 -15.70 2.18
C GLU A 133 -27.32 -15.23 0.74
N TRP A 134 -28.01 -14.10 0.61
CA TRP A 134 -28.18 -13.42 -0.67
C TRP A 134 -26.85 -12.80 -1.12
N VAL A 135 -26.51 -12.97 -2.39
CA VAL A 135 -25.33 -12.36 -3.01
C VAL A 135 -25.72 -11.52 -4.21
N GLN A 136 -24.99 -10.44 -4.45
CA GLN A 136 -25.24 -9.53 -5.56
C GLN A 136 -24.26 -9.81 -6.69
N LEU A 137 -24.79 -10.05 -7.89
CA LEU A 137 -24.03 -9.93 -9.13
C LEU A 137 -24.20 -8.51 -9.68
N THR A 138 -23.09 -7.81 -9.87
CA THR A 138 -23.04 -6.52 -10.55
C THR A 138 -22.37 -6.73 -11.90
N VAL A 139 -23.05 -6.34 -12.98
CA VAL A 139 -22.50 -6.36 -14.34
C VAL A 139 -22.22 -4.93 -14.78
N ILE A 140 -20.99 -4.67 -15.23
CA ILE A 140 -20.55 -3.37 -15.73
C ILE A 140 -20.72 -3.36 -17.27
N PRO A 141 -21.61 -2.51 -17.83
CA PRO A 141 -21.85 -2.46 -19.27
C PRO A 141 -20.61 -2.01 -20.05
N THR A 142 -20.40 -2.60 -21.22
CA THR A 142 -19.33 -2.21 -22.15
C THR A 142 -19.52 -0.81 -22.76
N SER A 143 -20.76 -0.30 -22.81
CA SER A 143 -21.10 1.01 -23.36
C SER A 143 -20.52 2.21 -22.60
N ASN A 144 -20.09 2.02 -21.35
CA ASN A 144 -19.51 3.07 -20.50
C ASN A 144 -17.98 3.19 -20.65
N TYR A 145 -17.39 2.47 -21.63
CA TYR A 145 -15.97 2.46 -21.90
C TYR A 145 -15.60 3.55 -22.92
N VAL A 146 -15.00 4.65 -22.46
CA VAL A 146 -14.29 5.59 -23.34
C VAL A 146 -12.83 5.13 -23.40
N PHE A 147 -12.41 4.67 -24.58
CA PHE A 147 -11.07 4.17 -24.86
C PHE A 147 -9.97 5.18 -24.46
N SER A 148 -9.08 4.80 -23.55
CA SER A 148 -7.66 5.14 -23.65
C SER A 148 -6.90 3.85 -23.95
N PHE A 149 -6.29 3.80 -25.13
CA PHE A 149 -5.48 2.68 -25.61
C PHE A 149 -4.31 2.40 -24.67
N GLU A 150 -4.29 1.19 -24.11
CA GLU A 150 -3.22 0.19 -24.24
C GLU A 150 -3.51 -0.95 -23.26
N TYR A 151 -4.07 -2.07 -23.75
CA TYR A 151 -3.60 -3.43 -23.44
C TYR A 151 -4.43 -4.44 -24.26
N SER A 152 -3.72 -5.31 -24.98
CA SER A 152 -4.27 -6.33 -25.88
C SER A 152 -4.99 -7.44 -25.09
N PRO A 153 -6.16 -7.95 -25.54
CA PRO A 153 -6.82 -9.07 -24.88
C PRO A 153 -6.15 -10.37 -25.31
N LEU A 154 -5.17 -10.83 -24.54
CA LEU A 154 -4.78 -12.24 -24.57
C LEU A 154 -5.86 -13.06 -23.85
N LYS A 155 -6.94 -13.40 -24.60
CA LYS A 155 -7.74 -14.59 -24.30
C LYS A 155 -6.88 -15.81 -24.62
N THR A 156 -6.26 -16.38 -23.61
CA THR A 156 -5.84 -17.79 -23.63
C THR A 156 -6.37 -18.47 -22.38
N ALA A 157 -7.43 -19.23 -22.59
CA ALA A 157 -7.90 -20.25 -21.67
C ALA A 157 -6.80 -21.30 -21.48
N THR A 158 -6.45 -21.58 -20.22
CA THR A 158 -6.22 -22.90 -19.60
C THR A 158 -5.31 -22.69 -18.39
N TYR A 159 -5.86 -22.77 -17.19
CA TYR A 159 -5.56 -23.78 -16.17
C TYR A 159 -6.55 -23.54 -15.03
N ALA A 160 -7.34 -24.57 -14.73
CA ALA A 160 -8.19 -24.60 -13.56
C ALA A 160 -7.32 -24.56 -12.30
N SER A 161 -7.44 -23.50 -11.51
CA SER A 161 -7.08 -23.54 -10.10
C SER A 161 -8.24 -22.99 -9.27
N GLU A 162 -8.61 -23.77 -8.27
CA GLU A 162 -9.67 -23.50 -7.33
C GLU A 162 -9.38 -22.22 -6.53
N GLN A 163 -10.37 -21.32 -6.46
CA GLN A 163 -10.51 -20.29 -5.43
C GLN A 163 -9.42 -19.21 -5.38
N TYR A 164 -9.58 -18.15 -6.17
CA TYR A 164 -8.92 -16.86 -5.91
C TYR A 164 -9.94 -15.74 -5.77
N ASP A 165 -9.81 -15.00 -4.68
CA ASP A 165 -10.34 -13.66 -4.56
C ASP A 165 -9.51 -12.75 -5.50
N ASP A 166 -10.19 -11.83 -6.18
CA ASP A 166 -9.61 -10.91 -7.18
C ASP A 166 -9.65 -9.48 -6.61
N PRO A 167 -8.52 -8.76 -6.51
CA PRO A 167 -8.51 -7.37 -6.06
C PRO A 167 -9.37 -6.47 -6.97
N PRO A 168 -9.81 -5.30 -6.47
CA PRO A 168 -10.60 -4.40 -7.27
C PRO A 168 -9.78 -3.82 -8.42
N HIS A 169 -10.37 -3.76 -9.61
CA HIS A 169 -9.81 -3.06 -10.77
C HIS A 169 -10.86 -2.13 -11.36
N ILE A 170 -10.52 -0.85 -11.51
CA ILE A 170 -11.44 0.14 -12.06
C ILE A 170 -11.54 -0.05 -13.57
N ALA A 171 -12.75 -0.30 -14.04
CA ALA A 171 -13.09 -0.44 -15.46
C ALA A 171 -13.67 0.85 -16.05
N VAL A 172 -14.31 1.68 -15.20
CA VAL A 172 -14.92 2.96 -15.60
C VAL A 172 -14.46 4.03 -14.61
N HIS A 173 -13.68 4.99 -15.10
CA HIS A 173 -13.31 6.17 -14.33
C HIS A 173 -14.37 7.27 -14.47
N PRO A 174 -14.55 8.12 -13.44
CA PRO A 174 -15.43 9.27 -13.57
C PRO A 174 -14.85 10.25 -14.60
N SER A 175 -15.71 10.79 -15.44
CA SER A 175 -15.34 11.76 -16.47
C SER A 175 -15.58 13.20 -16.00
N PRO A 176 -14.75 14.18 -16.42
CA PRO A 176 -15.00 15.59 -16.13
C PRO A 176 -16.36 16.08 -16.64
N VAL A 177 -17.04 16.93 -15.87
CA VAL A 177 -18.39 17.43 -16.17
C VAL A 177 -18.43 18.95 -16.03
N ARG A 178 -19.06 19.62 -17.01
CA ARG A 178 -19.35 21.06 -16.99
C ARG A 178 -20.85 21.28 -17.00
N VAL A 179 -21.39 21.87 -15.94
CA VAL A 179 -22.82 22.08 -15.78
C VAL A 179 -23.12 23.53 -15.43
N ALA A 180 -24.32 23.99 -15.82
CA ALA A 180 -24.84 25.26 -15.34
C ALA A 180 -25.25 25.16 -13.87
N LEU A 181 -25.35 26.30 -13.18
CA LEU A 181 -26.00 26.38 -11.87
C LEU A 181 -27.40 25.73 -11.92
N ASN A 182 -27.70 24.90 -10.92
CA ASN A 182 -28.92 24.08 -10.82
C ASN A 182 -29.07 22.98 -11.89
N GLY A 183 -28.05 22.72 -12.71
CA GLY A 183 -28.02 21.58 -13.62
C GLY A 183 -27.69 20.25 -12.91
N PRO A 184 -28.02 19.11 -13.52
CA PRO A 184 -27.73 17.80 -12.94
C PRO A 184 -26.25 17.43 -13.10
N VAL A 185 -25.64 16.88 -12.05
CA VAL A 185 -24.29 16.29 -12.07
C VAL A 185 -24.42 14.78 -11.91
N SER A 186 -23.80 14.02 -12.79
CA SER A 186 -23.68 12.57 -12.68
C SER A 186 -22.23 12.16 -12.88
N LEU A 187 -21.68 11.45 -11.90
CA LEU A 187 -20.36 10.83 -11.96
C LEU A 187 -20.51 9.34 -11.72
N SER A 188 -19.78 8.53 -12.48
CA SER A 188 -19.78 7.08 -12.33
C SER A 188 -18.36 6.55 -12.15
N CYS A 189 -18.20 5.59 -11.25
CA CYS A 189 -16.97 4.84 -11.03
C CYS A 189 -17.35 3.37 -11.00
N GLY A 190 -16.90 2.59 -11.99
CA GLY A 190 -17.20 1.16 -12.10
C GLY A 190 -15.94 0.33 -11.93
N ALA A 191 -15.99 -0.68 -11.06
CA ALA A 191 -14.85 -1.57 -10.82
C ALA A 191 -15.26 -3.04 -10.76
N ARG A 192 -14.44 -3.91 -11.37
CA ARG A 192 -14.51 -5.36 -11.23
C ARG A 192 -13.81 -5.81 -9.94
N GLY A 193 -14.16 -6.99 -9.44
CA GLY A 193 -13.49 -7.61 -8.30
C GLY A 193 -14.31 -8.71 -7.63
N LYS A 194 -13.61 -9.61 -6.91
CA LYS A 194 -14.20 -10.73 -6.18
C LYS A 194 -13.56 -10.85 -4.78
N PRO A 195 -14.29 -10.58 -3.68
CA PRO A 195 -15.68 -10.14 -3.62
C PRO A 195 -15.92 -8.79 -4.29
N ALA A 196 -17.19 -8.51 -4.60
CA ALA A 196 -17.62 -7.22 -5.13
C ALA A 196 -17.09 -6.08 -4.25
N PRO A 197 -16.49 -5.05 -4.85
CA PRO A 197 -15.85 -4.01 -4.07
C PRO A 197 -16.84 -2.97 -3.52
N PHE A 198 -16.43 -2.34 -2.43
CA PHE A 198 -17.07 -1.17 -1.82
C PHE A 198 -16.55 0.11 -2.44
N TYR A 199 -17.35 1.18 -2.37
CA TYR A 199 -17.03 2.49 -2.94
C TYR A 199 -17.11 3.56 -1.85
N GLN A 200 -16.29 4.60 -1.99
CA GLN A 200 -16.37 5.82 -1.18
C GLN A 200 -15.84 6.99 -1.99
N TRP A 201 -16.61 8.06 -2.11
CA TRP A 201 -16.21 9.24 -2.86
C TRP A 201 -15.59 10.34 -2.01
N TYR A 202 -14.76 11.12 -2.69
CA TYR A 202 -14.03 12.26 -2.15
C TYR A 202 -14.14 13.43 -3.13
N LYS A 203 -14.22 14.65 -2.59
CA LYS A 203 -14.12 15.90 -3.36
C LYS A 203 -12.95 16.71 -2.83
N ASP A 204 -12.01 17.05 -3.71
CA ASP A 204 -10.78 17.78 -3.35
C ASP A 204 -10.03 17.10 -2.18
N ASN A 205 -9.97 15.76 -2.22
CA ASN A 205 -9.42 14.88 -1.18
C ASN A 205 -10.17 14.90 0.17
N VAL A 206 -11.33 15.54 0.27
CA VAL A 206 -12.20 15.52 1.45
C VAL A 206 -13.29 14.47 1.28
N LEU A 207 -13.50 13.67 2.32
CA LEU A 207 -14.51 12.61 2.36
C LEU A 207 -15.93 13.18 2.14
N LEU A 208 -16.63 12.67 1.12
CA LEU A 208 -18.06 12.93 0.96
C LEU A 208 -18.85 11.91 1.79
N GLN A 209 -19.31 12.33 2.97
CA GLN A 209 -20.00 11.42 3.88
C GLN A 209 -21.25 10.80 3.24
N GLY A 210 -21.36 9.47 3.35
CA GLY A 210 -22.50 8.71 2.85
C GLY A 210 -22.43 8.35 1.36
N GLU A 211 -21.55 8.97 0.58
CA GLU A 211 -21.39 8.69 -0.85
C GLU A 211 -20.60 7.40 -1.09
N THR A 212 -21.29 6.27 -0.93
CA THR A 212 -20.73 4.91 -0.97
C THR A 212 -21.21 4.09 -2.17
N ARG A 213 -21.94 4.73 -3.10
CA ARG A 213 -22.44 4.10 -4.33
C ARG A 213 -21.41 4.25 -5.45
N ARG A 214 -21.52 3.40 -6.47
CA ARG A 214 -20.71 3.50 -7.70
C ARG A 214 -20.98 4.77 -8.51
N GLU A 215 -22.11 5.42 -8.27
CA GLU A 215 -22.56 6.63 -8.96
C GLU A 215 -22.89 7.70 -7.93
N ILE A 216 -22.44 8.92 -8.18
CA ILE A 216 -22.95 10.13 -7.50
C ILE A 216 -23.89 10.83 -8.46
N TYR A 217 -25.02 11.29 -7.92
CA TYR A 217 -25.98 12.10 -8.66
C TYR A 217 -26.47 13.27 -7.80
N TYR A 218 -26.35 14.47 -8.35
CA TYR A 218 -26.92 15.69 -7.77
C TYR A 218 -27.90 16.29 -8.79
N ASP A 219 -29.16 16.48 -8.41
CA ASP A 219 -30.18 17.09 -9.29
C ASP A 219 -29.91 18.57 -9.57
N GLN A 220 -29.34 19.29 -8.60
CA GLN A 220 -29.15 20.74 -8.65
C GLN A 220 -27.75 21.12 -8.19
N ALA A 221 -26.85 21.31 -9.16
CA ALA A 221 -25.47 21.72 -8.91
C ALA A 221 -25.38 23.13 -8.31
N LYS A 222 -24.64 23.26 -7.22
CA LYS A 222 -24.30 24.53 -6.56
C LYS A 222 -22.87 24.91 -6.88
N ALA A 223 -22.53 26.19 -6.73
CA ALA A 223 -21.14 26.65 -6.86
C ALA A 223 -20.19 25.91 -5.88
N SER A 224 -20.70 25.48 -4.73
CA SER A 224 -19.97 24.65 -3.77
C SER A 224 -19.63 23.26 -4.29
N ASP A 225 -20.27 22.76 -5.34
CA ASP A 225 -20.07 21.41 -5.86
C ASP A 225 -18.94 21.36 -6.91
N GLN A 226 -18.35 22.52 -7.24
CA GLN A 226 -17.12 22.56 -7.99
C GLN A 226 -15.97 21.91 -7.20
N GLY A 227 -15.17 21.11 -7.89
CA GLY A 227 -14.02 20.41 -7.31
C GLY A 227 -13.58 19.22 -8.16
N VAL A 228 -12.52 18.54 -7.72
CA VAL A 228 -12.05 17.28 -8.31
C VAL A 228 -12.63 16.12 -7.50
N TYR A 229 -13.39 15.26 -8.16
CA TYR A 229 -14.03 14.10 -7.54
C TYR A 229 -13.24 12.83 -7.80
N THR A 230 -12.87 12.11 -6.75
CA THR A 230 -12.20 10.80 -6.81
C THR A 230 -13.03 9.75 -6.08
N CYS A 231 -12.92 8.50 -6.52
CA CYS A 231 -13.61 7.37 -5.93
C CYS A 231 -12.61 6.33 -5.44
N ARG A 232 -12.65 6.02 -4.14
CA ARG A 232 -11.93 4.91 -3.52
C ARG A 232 -12.74 3.64 -3.68
N VAL A 233 -12.10 2.57 -4.13
CA VAL A 233 -12.73 1.28 -4.36
C VAL A 233 -11.92 0.17 -3.69
N TRP A 234 -12.52 -0.67 -2.84
CA TRP A 234 -11.78 -1.70 -2.10
C TRP A 234 -12.59 -2.99 -1.88
N ASN A 235 -11.90 -4.11 -1.76
CA ASN A 235 -12.45 -5.34 -1.19
C ASN A 235 -11.44 -5.92 -0.17
N ARG A 236 -11.65 -7.15 0.31
CA ARG A 236 -10.74 -7.75 1.30
C ARG A 236 -9.34 -8.09 0.77
N VAL A 237 -9.14 -8.05 -0.55
CA VAL A 237 -7.86 -8.38 -1.20
C VAL A 237 -7.03 -7.13 -1.45
N GLY A 238 -7.66 -6.00 -1.72
CA GLY A 238 -6.94 -4.75 -1.98
C GLY A 238 -7.84 -3.53 -2.16
N GLU A 239 -7.19 -2.39 -2.40
CA GLU A 239 -7.83 -1.12 -2.72
C GLU A 239 -7.23 -0.48 -3.99
N VAL A 240 -8.03 0.33 -4.66
CA VAL A 240 -7.66 1.09 -5.86
C VAL A 240 -8.45 2.41 -5.89
N TRP A 241 -7.88 3.43 -6.51
CA TRP A 241 -8.47 4.77 -6.61
C TRP A 241 -8.75 5.15 -8.05
N SER A 242 -9.87 5.85 -8.28
CA SER A 242 -10.20 6.35 -9.60
C SER A 242 -9.32 7.54 -9.98
N GLN A 243 -9.15 7.72 -11.28
CA GLN A 243 -8.88 9.03 -11.85
C GLN A 243 -9.90 10.06 -11.31
N GLY A 244 -9.42 11.26 -11.01
CA GLY A 244 -10.18 12.42 -10.58
C GLY A 244 -10.92 13.12 -11.73
N ALA A 245 -12.22 13.32 -11.56
CA ALA A 245 -13.06 14.06 -12.50
C ALA A 245 -13.22 15.51 -12.04
N GLN A 246 -12.85 16.47 -12.90
CA GLN A 246 -13.13 17.88 -12.64
C GLN A 246 -14.61 18.17 -12.87
N VAL A 247 -15.29 18.65 -11.84
CA VAL A 247 -16.63 19.24 -11.96
C VAL A 247 -16.49 20.76 -11.99
N THR A 248 -17.11 21.41 -12.97
CA THR A 248 -17.18 22.86 -13.09
C THR A 248 -18.63 23.31 -13.11
N VAL A 249 -18.99 24.25 -12.22
CA VAL A 249 -20.34 24.80 -12.08
C VAL A 249 -20.28 26.31 -12.33
N GLY A 250 -20.96 26.82 -13.36
CA GLY A 250 -20.91 28.25 -13.68
C GLY A 250 -22.09 28.75 -14.51
N GLU A 251 -22.30 30.07 -14.52
CA GLU A 251 -23.23 30.71 -15.46
C GLU A 251 -22.57 30.78 -16.83
N TYR A 252 -23.19 30.19 -17.85
CA TYR A 252 -22.79 30.48 -19.22
C TYR A 252 -23.22 31.91 -19.55
N MET A 253 -22.31 32.87 -19.36
CA MET A 253 -22.40 34.20 -19.96
C MET A 253 -21.23 34.40 -20.91
N THR A 254 -21.59 34.60 -22.17
CA THR A 254 -20.75 35.07 -23.27
C THR A 254 -20.05 36.37 -22.89
N GLY A 255 -18.71 36.40 -22.93
CA GLY A 255 -17.97 37.65 -22.78
C GLY A 255 -16.50 37.41 -22.50
N ALA A 256 -15.65 37.78 -23.45
CA ALA A 256 -14.21 37.68 -23.35
C ALA A 256 -13.68 38.46 -22.13
N VAL A 257 -13.24 37.72 -21.12
CA VAL A 257 -12.28 38.17 -20.11
C VAL A 257 -10.98 37.45 -20.44
N CYS A 258 -9.89 38.18 -20.62
CA CYS A 258 -8.57 37.58 -20.76
C CYS A 258 -8.36 36.63 -19.57
N PRO A 259 -8.05 35.34 -19.79
CA PRO A 259 -7.86 34.43 -18.67
C PRO A 259 -6.65 34.92 -17.89
N GLU A 260 -6.86 35.36 -16.65
CA GLU A 260 -5.82 35.21 -15.64
C GLU A 260 -5.41 33.75 -15.70
N LYS A 261 -4.13 33.48 -15.94
CA LYS A 261 -3.63 32.11 -16.01
C LYS A 261 -4.15 31.39 -14.75
N PRO A 262 -4.86 30.26 -14.89
CA PRO A 262 -5.23 29.49 -13.72
C PRO A 262 -3.96 29.23 -12.92
N VAL A 263 -4.00 29.47 -11.61
CA VAL A 263 -2.89 29.12 -10.72
C VAL A 263 -2.63 27.63 -10.93
N GLU A 264 -1.58 27.28 -11.68
CA GLU A 264 -1.22 25.89 -11.95
C GLU A 264 -0.88 25.25 -10.62
N ARG A 265 -1.83 24.51 -10.06
CA ARG A 265 -1.62 23.74 -8.85
C ARG A 265 -0.89 22.47 -9.25
N TYR A 266 0.35 22.33 -8.80
CA TYR A 266 1.11 21.11 -9.01
C TYR A 266 0.70 20.05 -7.99
N TYR A 267 0.91 18.79 -8.37
CA TYR A 267 0.60 17.63 -7.56
C TYR A 267 1.79 16.68 -7.57
N ALA A 268 2.00 16.01 -6.43
CA ALA A 268 2.90 14.88 -6.33
C ALA A 268 2.09 13.57 -6.51
N THR A 269 2.62 12.57 -7.20
CA THR A 269 1.98 11.23 -7.21
C THR A 269 2.19 10.50 -5.88
N ASP A 270 3.31 10.81 -5.22
CA ASP A 270 3.63 10.43 -3.84
C ASP A 270 4.70 11.37 -3.28
N LYS A 271 4.93 11.35 -1.97
CA LYS A 271 5.98 12.14 -1.29
C LYS A 271 6.83 11.20 -0.44
N VAL A 272 8.11 11.06 -0.79
CA VAL A 272 9.04 10.12 -0.14
C VAL A 272 10.32 10.84 0.25
N ALA A 273 10.81 10.59 1.47
CA ALA A 273 12.04 11.17 1.97
C ALA A 273 12.98 10.11 2.56
N LEU A 274 14.27 10.24 2.24
CA LEU A 274 15.36 9.56 2.96
C LEU A 274 16.15 10.61 3.75
N VAL A 275 16.26 10.40 5.06
CA VAL A 275 16.93 11.31 6.00
C VAL A 275 18.02 10.54 6.72
N ILE A 276 19.29 10.89 6.50
CA ILE A 276 20.45 10.26 7.13
C ILE A 276 21.14 11.25 8.05
N GLY A 277 21.42 10.84 9.30
CA GLY A 277 22.23 11.59 10.26
C GLY A 277 23.41 10.75 10.77
N ASN A 278 24.63 11.07 10.33
CA ASN A 278 25.85 10.38 10.76
C ASN A 278 26.62 11.26 11.74
N GLN A 279 26.82 10.76 12.97
CA GLN A 279 27.37 11.54 14.07
C GLN A 279 28.56 10.86 14.78
N TYR A 280 28.49 9.55 14.98
CA TYR A 280 29.52 8.79 15.71
C TYR A 280 30.47 8.07 14.75
N TYR A 281 31.54 8.74 14.35
CA TYR A 281 32.54 8.21 13.41
C TYR A 281 33.60 7.39 14.14
N ARG A 282 34.05 6.30 13.49
CA ARG A 282 35.07 5.40 14.07
C ARG A 282 36.47 5.99 14.01
N ASN A 283 36.78 6.70 12.92
CA ASN A 283 38.13 7.19 12.60
C ASN A 283 38.18 8.70 12.29
N GLN A 284 37.10 9.43 12.55
CA GLN A 284 36.98 10.89 12.35
C GLN A 284 36.39 11.51 13.62
N ASP A 285 36.42 12.84 13.72
CA ASP A 285 35.82 13.54 14.86
C ASP A 285 34.30 13.36 14.88
N ASN A 286 33.75 13.16 16.09
CA ASN A 286 32.31 13.04 16.27
C ASN A 286 31.63 14.40 16.18
N LEU A 287 30.39 14.38 15.69
CA LEU A 287 29.51 15.56 15.64
C LEU A 287 28.58 15.60 16.85
N GLU A 288 27.86 16.70 17.04
CA GLU A 288 26.92 16.89 18.16
C GLU A 288 25.45 16.98 17.71
N ALA A 289 25.15 17.55 16.55
CA ALA A 289 23.78 17.91 16.15
C ALA A 289 23.17 17.06 15.03
N SER A 290 23.98 16.37 14.22
CA SER A 290 23.53 15.65 13.02
C SER A 290 22.35 14.66 13.24
N ILE A 291 22.32 13.92 14.35
CA ILE A 291 21.19 13.03 14.70
C ILE A 291 19.94 13.85 15.04
N ASN A 292 20.07 14.92 15.83
CA ASN A 292 18.96 15.78 16.22
C ASN A 292 18.34 16.50 15.00
N ASP A 293 19.16 16.87 14.03
CA ASP A 293 18.71 17.49 12.78
C ASP A 293 17.92 16.50 11.93
N ALA A 294 18.43 15.28 11.77
CA ALA A 294 17.71 14.20 11.11
C ALA A 294 16.36 13.91 11.80
N TYR A 295 16.33 13.85 13.14
CA TYR A 295 15.10 13.67 13.92
C TYR A 295 14.09 14.81 13.67
N THR A 296 14.58 16.06 13.73
CA THR A 296 13.76 17.26 13.57
C THR A 296 13.12 17.30 12.19
N LEU A 297 13.92 17.12 11.14
CA LEU A 297 13.42 17.12 9.77
C LEU A 297 12.46 15.97 9.50
N SER A 298 12.77 14.77 9.99
CA SER A 298 11.92 13.59 9.80
C SER A 298 10.51 13.81 10.37
N ASN A 299 10.41 14.43 11.53
CA ASN A 299 9.12 14.74 12.15
C ASN A 299 8.34 15.80 11.37
N ILE A 300 9.01 16.85 10.87
CA ILE A 300 8.34 17.87 10.07
C ILE A 300 7.82 17.29 8.76
N LEU A 301 8.67 16.54 8.04
CA LEU A 301 8.31 15.90 6.78
C LEU A 301 7.13 14.93 6.95
N ARG A 302 7.17 14.10 8.00
CA ARG A 302 6.14 13.08 8.26
C ARG A 302 4.82 13.69 8.76
N ASN A 303 4.89 14.61 9.72
CA ASN A 303 3.71 15.07 10.47
C ASN A 303 3.04 16.31 9.85
N GLU A 304 3.78 17.12 9.08
CA GLU A 304 3.27 18.39 8.54
C GLU A 304 3.22 18.45 7.02
N LEU A 305 3.91 17.54 6.33
CA LEU A 305 4.08 17.57 4.87
C LEU A 305 3.73 16.23 4.19
N ASP A 306 3.12 15.28 4.89
CA ASP A 306 2.66 13.97 4.38
C ASP A 306 3.72 13.16 3.62
N PHE A 307 5.00 13.26 4.02
CA PHE A 307 6.04 12.43 3.45
C PHE A 307 6.10 11.05 4.11
N LYS A 308 6.32 10.03 3.30
CA LYS A 308 6.83 8.73 3.74
C LYS A 308 8.32 8.88 4.02
N VAL A 309 8.68 8.96 5.29
CA VAL A 309 10.06 9.21 5.72
C VAL A 309 10.73 7.91 6.14
N VAL A 310 11.87 7.59 5.53
CA VAL A 310 12.85 6.61 6.02
C VAL A 310 13.97 7.42 6.70
N SER A 311 14.10 7.29 8.01
CA SER A 311 15.04 8.08 8.81
C SER A 311 16.06 7.17 9.48
N LEU A 312 17.34 7.37 9.19
CA LEU A 312 18.41 6.46 9.61
C LEU A 312 19.57 7.23 10.24
N THR A 313 20.24 6.62 11.22
CA THR A 313 21.39 7.25 11.89
C THR A 313 22.60 6.33 11.95
N ASN A 314 23.79 6.93 11.89
CA ASN A 314 25.10 6.29 12.03
C ASN A 314 25.29 5.06 11.11
N LEU A 315 25.17 5.30 9.81
CA LEU A 315 25.28 4.27 8.79
C LEU A 315 26.72 4.11 8.30
N ASP A 316 27.15 2.86 8.13
CA ASP A 316 28.38 2.53 7.41
C ASP A 316 28.17 2.63 5.88
N LEU A 317 29.24 2.45 5.10
CA LEU A 317 29.19 2.61 3.64
C LEU A 317 28.15 1.68 2.99
N GLN A 318 28.07 0.43 3.47
CA GLN A 318 27.17 -0.58 2.93
C GLN A 318 25.72 -0.20 3.23
N ASP A 319 25.44 0.19 4.47
CA ASP A 319 24.10 0.58 4.89
C ASP A 319 23.64 1.88 4.24
N MET A 320 24.52 2.88 4.06
CA MET A 320 24.18 4.08 3.28
C MET A 320 23.82 3.72 1.83
N THR A 321 24.58 2.83 1.21
CA THR A 321 24.33 2.39 -0.18
C THR A 321 23.00 1.63 -0.29
N ASN A 322 22.72 0.73 0.65
CA ASN A 322 21.48 -0.02 0.74
C ASN A 322 20.28 0.92 0.99
N ALA A 323 20.43 1.91 1.88
CA ALA A 323 19.40 2.89 2.17
C ALA A 323 19.05 3.74 0.94
N VAL A 324 20.05 4.22 0.20
CA VAL A 324 19.85 4.94 -1.07
C VAL A 324 19.12 4.05 -2.08
N GLN A 325 19.49 2.78 -2.19
CA GLN A 325 18.80 1.86 -3.09
C GLN A 325 17.33 1.68 -2.69
N ALA A 326 17.06 1.35 -1.42
CA ALA A 326 15.70 1.16 -0.91
C ALA A 326 14.85 2.42 -1.06
N PHE A 327 15.43 3.60 -0.83
CA PHE A 327 14.78 4.88 -1.10
C PHE A 327 14.39 5.03 -2.58
N CYS A 328 15.31 4.74 -3.50
CA CYS A 328 15.03 4.84 -4.93
C CYS A 328 13.98 3.83 -5.40
N GLU A 329 13.83 2.69 -4.74
CA GLU A 329 12.75 1.72 -5.01
C GLU A 329 11.35 2.22 -4.61
N LEU A 330 11.26 3.20 -3.71
CA LEU A 330 10.00 3.87 -3.36
C LEU A 330 9.62 4.98 -4.36
N LEU A 331 10.58 5.49 -5.12
CA LEU A 331 10.36 6.53 -6.13
C LEU A 331 9.79 5.96 -7.43
N ASN A 332 8.98 6.77 -8.12
CA ASN A 332 8.44 6.50 -9.45
C ASN A 332 8.03 7.81 -10.14
N GLU A 333 7.38 7.70 -11.29
CA GLU A 333 6.94 8.84 -12.07
C GLU A 333 6.11 9.83 -11.24
N GLY A 334 6.50 11.10 -11.26
CA GLY A 334 5.79 12.19 -10.56
C GLY A 334 5.97 12.25 -9.04
N VAL A 335 6.73 11.32 -8.43
CA VAL A 335 6.98 11.32 -6.98
C VAL A 335 7.88 12.49 -6.60
N TYR A 336 7.61 13.13 -5.47
CA TYR A 336 8.51 14.12 -4.89
C TYR A 336 9.49 13.39 -3.97
N GLY A 337 10.75 13.31 -4.40
CA GLY A 337 11.83 12.72 -3.64
C GLY A 337 12.62 13.77 -2.89
N VAL A 338 12.73 13.61 -1.57
CA VAL A 338 13.59 14.42 -0.70
C VAL A 338 14.71 13.55 -0.16
N PHE A 339 15.96 13.96 -0.37
CA PHE A 339 17.12 13.33 0.21
C PHE A 339 17.81 14.32 1.14
N TYR A 340 17.97 13.96 2.42
CA TYR A 340 18.69 14.74 3.40
C TYR A 340 19.87 13.95 3.95
N TYR A 341 21.02 14.60 4.05
CA TYR A 341 22.19 14.09 4.73
C TYR A 341 22.75 15.14 5.68
N GLY A 342 22.91 14.76 6.96
CA GLY A 342 23.65 15.51 7.96
C GLY A 342 24.85 14.70 8.44
N GLY A 343 26.05 15.26 8.33
CA GLY A 343 27.29 14.59 8.73
C GLY A 343 28.54 15.17 8.07
N HIS A 344 29.66 14.45 8.19
CA HIS A 344 30.90 14.81 7.49
C HIS A 344 30.76 14.60 5.99
N GLY A 345 31.38 15.49 5.23
CA GLY A 345 31.37 15.45 3.79
C GLY A 345 32.46 16.34 3.21
N TYR A 346 32.72 16.16 1.92
CA TYR A 346 33.65 16.98 1.18
C TYR A 346 33.16 17.21 -0.25
N GLU A 347 33.79 18.16 -0.92
CA GLU A 347 33.54 18.46 -2.33
C GLU A 347 34.82 18.27 -3.14
N ASN A 348 34.72 17.56 -4.26
CA ASN A 348 35.80 17.50 -5.24
C ASN A 348 35.25 17.74 -6.64
N LEU A 349 35.81 18.72 -7.34
CA LEU A 349 35.43 19.08 -8.71
C LEU A 349 33.90 19.26 -8.91
N GLY A 350 33.22 19.83 -7.91
CA GLY A 350 31.78 20.08 -7.92
C GLY A 350 30.90 18.88 -7.56
N GLN A 351 31.48 17.70 -7.30
CA GLN A 351 30.77 16.53 -6.79
C GLN A 351 30.82 16.51 -5.26
N GLN A 352 29.70 16.17 -4.62
CA GLN A 352 29.58 16.11 -3.16
C GLN A 352 29.64 14.66 -2.69
N PHE A 353 30.51 14.41 -1.71
CA PHE A 353 30.74 13.10 -1.15
C PHE A 353 30.39 13.10 0.34
N MET A 354 29.48 12.20 0.70
CA MET A 354 28.96 12.00 2.06
C MET A 354 29.74 10.87 2.72
N MET A 355 30.27 11.11 3.93
CA MET A 355 31.13 10.15 4.61
C MET A 355 30.32 9.19 5.50
N PRO A 356 30.48 7.87 5.35
CA PRO A 356 29.92 6.91 6.27
C PRO A 356 30.68 6.89 7.62
N ILE A 357 30.08 6.34 8.68
CA ILE A 357 30.72 6.32 10.01
C ILE A 357 32.00 5.48 10.08
N ASP A 358 32.17 4.53 9.17
CA ASP A 358 33.30 3.62 9.09
C ASP A 358 34.39 4.09 8.12
N VAL A 359 34.26 5.31 7.58
CA VAL A 359 35.25 5.92 6.69
C VAL A 359 36.67 5.82 7.31
N PRO A 360 37.70 5.42 6.55
CA PRO A 360 39.07 5.36 7.04
C PRO A 360 39.62 6.76 7.33
N THR A 361 40.71 6.85 8.11
CA THR A 361 41.38 8.14 8.41
C THR A 361 41.84 8.84 7.13
N THR A 362 42.34 8.09 6.16
CA THR A 362 42.63 8.55 4.79
C THR A 362 41.64 7.89 3.85
N TYR A 363 40.83 8.68 3.17
CA TYR A 363 39.68 8.21 2.41
C TYR A 363 39.73 8.61 0.94
N ARG A 364 38.99 7.84 0.13
CA ARG A 364 38.82 8.06 -1.32
C ARG A 364 37.37 8.32 -1.68
N ALA A 365 37.13 8.71 -2.93
CA ALA A 365 35.76 8.80 -3.47
C ALA A 365 34.99 7.47 -3.34
N SER A 366 35.69 6.33 -3.48
CA SER A 366 35.10 4.98 -3.32
C SER A 366 34.64 4.64 -1.91
N ASP A 367 35.15 5.34 -0.90
CA ASP A 367 34.83 5.10 0.51
C ASP A 367 33.64 5.96 0.98
N CYS A 368 33.03 6.71 0.06
CA CYS A 368 31.99 7.69 0.32
C CYS A 368 30.82 7.52 -0.64
N VAL A 369 29.67 8.11 -0.29
CA VAL A 369 28.49 8.13 -1.18
C VAL A 369 28.42 9.46 -1.92
N CYS A 370 28.39 9.41 -3.25
CA CYS A 370 28.30 10.60 -4.09
C CYS A 370 26.85 11.08 -4.24
N ALA A 371 26.57 12.36 -3.94
CA ALA A 371 25.23 12.94 -4.05
C ALA A 371 24.71 12.97 -5.50
N GLN A 372 25.60 13.15 -6.48
CA GLN A 372 25.23 13.07 -7.91
C GLN A 372 24.75 11.68 -8.31
N MET A 373 25.31 10.62 -7.72
CA MET A 373 24.82 9.25 -7.94
C MET A 373 23.41 9.08 -7.37
N VAL A 374 23.13 9.64 -6.19
CA VAL A 374 21.78 9.64 -5.60
C VAL A 374 20.81 10.35 -6.55
N LEU A 375 21.14 11.57 -6.98
CA LEU A 375 20.31 12.31 -7.93
C LEU A 375 20.05 11.52 -9.22
N LYS A 376 21.09 10.90 -9.80
CA LYS A 376 20.95 10.08 -11.01
C LYS A 376 19.92 8.97 -10.81
N LYS A 377 20.04 8.20 -9.71
CA LYS A 377 19.09 7.13 -9.38
C LYS A 377 17.67 7.65 -9.15
N MET A 378 17.50 8.86 -8.62
CA MET A 378 16.19 9.48 -8.49
C MET A 378 15.62 9.88 -9.86
N GLN A 379 16.44 10.41 -10.76
CA GLN A 379 16.02 10.82 -12.12
C GLN A 379 15.63 9.62 -13.00
N GLU A 380 16.33 8.49 -12.87
CA GLU A 380 15.98 7.21 -13.52
C GLU A 380 14.56 6.74 -13.17
N LYS A 381 13.99 7.23 -12.06
CA LYS A 381 12.62 6.94 -11.61
C LYS A 381 11.58 7.93 -12.12
N SER A 382 11.95 8.91 -12.95
CA SER A 382 11.04 9.92 -13.50
C SER A 382 10.27 10.74 -12.44
N THR A 383 10.92 11.02 -11.32
CA THR A 383 10.36 11.83 -10.22
C THR A 383 9.86 13.20 -10.68
N GLY A 384 8.83 13.72 -9.99
CA GLY A 384 8.28 15.06 -10.25
C GLY A 384 9.10 16.18 -9.60
N LEU A 385 9.83 15.87 -8.52
CA LEU A 385 10.73 16.79 -7.83
C LEU A 385 11.88 15.99 -7.18
N ASN A 386 13.10 16.50 -7.32
CA ASN A 386 14.30 15.98 -6.66
C ASN A 386 14.90 17.07 -5.79
N LEU A 387 14.69 17.00 -4.47
CA LEU A 387 15.27 17.92 -3.50
C LEU A 387 16.37 17.21 -2.71
N LEU A 388 17.61 17.68 -2.84
CA LEU A 388 18.76 17.19 -2.08
C LEU A 388 19.20 18.28 -1.10
N LEU A 389 19.11 18.01 0.20
CA LEU A 389 19.53 18.88 1.29
C LEU A 389 20.80 18.31 1.93
N LEU A 390 21.92 18.99 1.76
CA LEU A 390 23.23 18.52 2.21
C LEU A 390 23.75 19.42 3.33
N ASP A 391 23.63 18.93 4.57
CA ASP A 391 24.11 19.57 5.79
C ASP A 391 25.47 18.99 6.18
N MET A 392 26.48 19.40 5.42
CA MET A 392 27.85 18.90 5.52
C MET A 392 28.84 19.96 5.07
N CYS A 393 30.10 19.81 5.49
CA CYS A 393 31.22 20.60 4.97
C CYS A 393 31.40 20.35 3.46
N ARG A 394 31.92 21.37 2.77
CA ARG A 394 32.22 21.31 1.33
C ARG A 394 33.65 21.73 1.02
N MET A 395 34.54 21.44 1.97
CA MET A 395 35.98 21.67 1.82
C MET A 395 36.55 20.77 0.74
N ARG A 396 37.54 21.28 0.00
CA ARG A 396 38.26 20.47 -0.97
C ARG A 396 39.25 19.57 -0.23
N TYR A 397 39.17 18.27 -0.48
CA TYR A 397 40.11 17.32 0.12
C TYR A 397 41.51 17.48 -0.50
N CYS A 398 42.51 17.76 0.34
CA CYS A 398 43.84 18.18 -0.08
C CYS A 398 44.83 17.03 -0.37
N ASN A 399 44.49 15.77 -0.05
CA ASN A 399 45.40 14.62 -0.21
C ASN A 399 45.28 13.87 -1.55
N MET A 400 44.54 14.40 -2.54
CA MET A 400 44.45 13.78 -3.86
C MET A 400 45.15 14.62 -4.93
N HIS A 401 46.31 14.15 -5.36
CA HIS A 401 46.92 14.50 -6.65
C HIS A 401 46.33 13.71 -7.81
N ASP A 402 45.30 12.89 -7.57
CA ASP A 402 44.73 11.99 -8.57
C ASP A 402 43.45 12.59 -9.18
N ASN A 403 43.51 12.91 -10.48
CA ASN A 403 42.35 13.31 -11.28
C ASN A 403 41.44 12.10 -11.62
N SER A 404 41.73 10.91 -11.09
CA SER A 404 40.98 9.66 -11.30
C SER A 404 39.57 9.64 -10.73
N ASP A 405 39.24 10.55 -9.81
CA ASP A 405 38.04 10.46 -8.97
C ASP A 405 36.85 11.28 -9.50
N VAL A 406 36.97 11.88 -10.69
CA VAL A 406 35.79 12.39 -11.41
C VAL A 406 35.06 11.20 -12.00
N ILE A 407 33.99 10.78 -11.33
CA ILE A 407 33.14 9.77 -11.92
C ILE A 407 32.34 10.45 -13.03
N SER A 408 32.76 10.18 -14.27
CA SER A 408 32.04 10.54 -15.49
C SER A 408 30.72 9.80 -15.52
N TRP A 409 29.63 10.51 -15.26
CA TRP A 409 28.28 9.99 -15.42
C TRP A 409 27.70 10.50 -16.72
N ASP A 410 27.08 9.62 -17.52
CA ASP A 410 26.10 10.05 -18.51
C ASP A 410 24.95 10.72 -17.76
N ILE A 411 24.95 12.06 -17.77
CA ILE A 411 23.89 12.86 -17.15
C ILE A 411 22.65 12.69 -18.03
N GLU A 412 21.57 12.13 -17.46
CA GLU A 412 20.26 12.16 -18.11
C GLU A 412 19.90 13.60 -18.49
N ARG A 413 19.21 13.79 -19.62
CA ARG A 413 18.85 15.14 -20.10
C ARG A 413 18.19 15.96 -18.96
N PRO A 414 18.59 17.24 -18.77
CA PRO A 414 18.02 18.08 -17.72
C PRO A 414 16.49 18.13 -17.79
N ARG A 415 15.82 17.61 -16.76
CA ARG A 415 14.35 17.55 -16.68
C ARG A 415 13.75 18.83 -16.10
N GLY A 416 14.54 19.67 -15.42
CA GLY A 416 14.06 20.92 -14.84
C GLY A 416 13.25 20.72 -13.56
N ASN A 417 13.66 19.77 -12.73
CA ASN A 417 12.93 19.32 -11.52
C ASN A 417 13.88 19.08 -10.33
N VAL A 418 15.09 19.63 -10.35
CA VAL A 418 16.15 19.40 -9.36
C VAL A 418 16.41 20.67 -8.55
N VAL A 419 16.58 20.49 -7.24
CA VAL A 419 17.02 21.52 -6.31
C VAL A 419 18.02 20.91 -5.32
N PHE A 420 19.20 21.51 -5.22
CA PHE A 420 20.13 21.30 -4.12
C PHE A 420 20.06 22.49 -3.16
N GLY A 421 19.92 22.19 -1.87
CA GLY A 421 20.15 23.12 -0.77
C GLY A 421 21.37 22.68 0.01
N PHE A 422 22.46 23.44 -0.09
CA PHE A 422 23.68 23.19 0.67
C PHE A 422 23.69 24.06 1.92
N ALA A 423 24.07 23.48 3.05
CA ALA A 423 24.21 24.21 4.31
C ALA A 423 25.31 25.28 4.26
N THR A 424 26.31 25.12 3.39
CA THR A 424 27.42 26.04 3.19
C THR A 424 27.83 26.13 1.72
N CYS A 425 28.68 27.09 1.37
CA CYS A 425 29.18 27.28 0.01
C CYS A 425 30.38 26.37 -0.29
N SER A 426 30.77 26.26 -1.57
CA SER A 426 31.96 25.49 -1.95
C SER A 426 33.21 25.99 -1.23
N ASN A 427 34.04 25.06 -0.76
CA ASN A 427 35.27 25.34 -0.02
C ASN A 427 35.04 26.07 1.32
N ALA A 428 33.93 25.76 1.99
CA ALA A 428 33.61 26.22 3.33
C ALA A 428 33.10 25.07 4.22
N GLU A 429 33.12 25.31 5.53
CA GLU A 429 32.62 24.40 6.55
C GLU A 429 31.15 24.66 6.87
N ALA A 430 30.46 23.64 7.37
CA ALA A 430 29.13 23.73 7.96
C ALA A 430 29.29 23.55 9.48
N PHE A 431 28.63 24.38 10.28
CA PHE A 431 28.91 24.46 11.71
C PHE A 431 27.72 23.99 12.56
N GLU A 432 28.06 23.36 13.67
CA GLU A 432 27.16 23.03 14.77
C GLU A 432 27.52 23.92 15.98
N VAL A 433 26.53 24.32 16.77
CA VAL A 433 26.75 25.15 17.96
C VAL A 433 26.66 24.26 19.19
N GLN A 434 27.72 24.25 19.99
CA GLN A 434 27.78 23.41 21.18
C GLN A 434 26.64 23.73 22.16
N GLY A 435 25.89 22.70 22.56
CA GLY A 435 24.74 22.82 23.47
C GLY A 435 23.43 23.26 22.82
N GLU A 436 23.44 23.66 21.54
CA GLU A 436 22.21 23.86 20.77
C GLU A 436 21.65 22.53 20.28
N ARG A 437 20.33 22.45 20.18
CA ARG A 437 19.66 21.20 19.78
C ARG A 437 19.88 20.84 18.32
N ASN A 438 19.99 21.83 17.44
CA ASN A 438 20.08 21.66 16.00
C ASN A 438 21.29 22.41 15.44
N GLY A 439 21.85 21.91 14.33
CA GLY A 439 22.86 22.63 13.56
C GLY A 439 22.32 23.96 13.02
N ILE A 440 23.22 24.83 12.55
CA ILE A 440 22.85 26.17 12.09
C ILE A 440 21.85 26.08 10.93
N PHE A 441 22.12 25.24 9.93
CA PHE A 441 21.26 25.12 8.76
C PHE A 441 19.85 24.64 9.14
N MET A 442 19.76 23.55 9.91
CA MET A 442 18.47 23.02 10.38
C MET A 442 17.69 24.02 11.26
N SER A 443 18.40 24.81 12.08
CA SER A 443 17.78 25.83 12.95
C SER A 443 16.99 26.90 12.18
N TYR A 444 17.37 27.16 10.93
CA TYR A 444 16.66 28.03 10.00
C TYR A 444 15.71 27.27 9.08
N LEU A 445 16.12 26.13 8.52
CA LEU A 445 15.31 25.30 7.62
C LEU A 445 13.95 24.96 8.22
N LYS A 446 13.91 24.53 9.49
CA LYS A 446 12.67 24.14 10.17
C LYS A 446 11.61 25.26 10.26
N ARG A 447 12.00 26.53 10.11
CA ARG A 447 11.08 27.70 10.15
C ARG A 447 10.36 27.93 8.83
N TYR A 448 10.94 27.45 7.73
CA TYR A 448 10.50 27.78 6.37
C TYR A 448 10.05 26.57 5.56
N ILE A 449 10.53 25.35 5.88
CA ILE A 449 10.27 24.14 5.09
C ILE A 449 8.78 23.79 4.96
N THR A 450 7.95 24.21 5.93
CA THR A 450 6.50 23.98 5.91
C THR A 450 5.72 25.08 5.21
N GLN A 451 6.36 26.18 4.80
CA GLN A 451 5.66 27.28 4.15
C GLN A 451 5.25 26.88 2.72
N PRO A 452 4.09 27.37 2.23
CA PRO A 452 3.62 27.09 0.87
C PRO A 452 4.38 27.94 -0.16
N LEU A 453 5.71 27.88 -0.11
CA LEU A 453 6.61 28.57 -1.01
C LEU A 453 7.16 27.57 -2.03
N ARG A 454 7.45 28.06 -3.23
CA ARG A 454 8.31 27.33 -4.18
C ARG A 454 9.57 26.89 -3.46
N VAL A 455 10.02 25.67 -3.69
CA VAL A 455 11.17 25.08 -2.97
C VAL A 455 12.41 25.98 -2.99
N THR A 456 12.71 26.62 -4.13
CA THR A 456 13.82 27.58 -4.24
C THR A 456 13.62 28.81 -3.36
N HIS A 457 12.44 29.43 -3.39
CA HIS A 457 12.11 30.57 -2.53
C HIS A 457 12.12 30.21 -1.03
N MET A 458 11.71 28.98 -0.68
CA MET A 458 11.82 28.47 0.69
C MET A 458 13.28 28.47 1.15
N LEU A 459 14.19 27.91 0.34
CA LEU A 459 15.62 27.89 0.65
C LEU A 459 16.25 29.29 0.64
N GLU A 460 15.77 30.21 -0.20
CA GLU A 460 16.21 31.62 -0.16
C GLU A 460 15.85 32.29 1.17
N GLN A 461 14.72 31.94 1.80
CA GLN A 461 14.40 32.42 3.14
C GLN A 461 15.34 31.84 4.20
N VAL A 462 15.75 30.57 4.05
CA VAL A 462 16.77 29.95 4.91
C VAL A 462 18.10 30.70 4.79
N GLN A 463 18.56 30.97 3.55
CA GLN A 463 19.77 31.72 3.28
C GLN A 463 19.72 33.14 3.88
N LYS A 464 18.60 33.85 3.72
CA LYS A 464 18.38 35.17 4.33
C LYS A 464 18.41 35.10 5.85
N GLY A 465 17.80 34.08 6.44
CA GLY A 465 17.78 33.86 7.89
C GLY A 465 19.19 33.68 8.45
N VAL A 466 19.99 32.80 7.85
CA VAL A 466 21.40 32.58 8.25
C VAL A 466 22.23 33.85 8.06
N GLY A 467 22.05 34.57 6.95
CA GLY A 467 22.78 35.82 6.68
C GLY A 467 22.43 36.98 7.63
N GLN A 468 21.31 36.92 8.35
CA GLN A 468 20.92 37.90 9.37
C GLN A 468 21.35 37.51 10.79
N ASP A 469 21.80 36.27 10.97
CA ASP A 469 22.28 35.76 12.26
C ASP A 469 23.65 36.34 12.61
N LYS A 470 23.78 36.99 13.76
CA LYS A 470 25.05 37.61 14.18
C LYS A 470 26.17 36.58 14.42
N GLN A 471 25.83 35.37 14.82
CA GLN A 471 26.76 34.28 15.11
C GLN A 471 27.05 33.42 13.86
N ALA A 472 26.08 33.24 12.96
CA ALA A 472 26.26 32.39 11.79
C ALA A 472 26.66 33.12 10.49
N SER A 473 26.28 34.40 10.32
CA SER A 473 26.42 35.14 9.05
C SER A 473 27.85 35.29 8.52
N HIS A 474 28.86 35.13 9.35
CA HIS A 474 30.27 35.26 8.98
C HIS A 474 30.98 33.91 8.82
N VAL A 475 30.34 32.80 9.21
CA VAL A 475 30.94 31.45 9.17
C VAL A 475 30.23 30.52 8.21
N GLN A 476 28.92 30.68 7.99
CA GLN A 476 28.13 29.74 7.21
C GLN A 476 27.31 30.44 6.13
N PHE A 477 27.46 29.99 4.88
CA PHE A 477 26.87 30.63 3.71
C PHE A 477 26.06 29.62 2.89
N PRO A 478 24.78 29.38 3.22
CA PRO A 478 23.96 28.44 2.49
C PRO A 478 23.91 28.76 1.00
N GLN A 479 23.97 27.73 0.15
CA GLN A 479 23.96 27.86 -1.30
C GLN A 479 22.81 27.05 -1.90
N ILE A 480 22.20 27.59 -2.95
CA ILE A 480 21.12 26.93 -3.70
C ILE A 480 21.61 26.69 -5.13
N MET A 481 21.41 25.48 -5.64
CA MET A 481 21.58 25.16 -7.06
C MET A 481 20.32 24.48 -7.56
N ALA A 482 19.67 25.01 -8.60
CA ALA A 482 18.40 24.49 -9.06
C ALA A 482 18.22 24.65 -10.57
N ASP A 483 17.54 23.68 -11.17
CA ASP A 483 16.99 23.77 -12.53
C ASP A 483 15.45 23.68 -12.53
N LEU A 484 14.81 23.63 -11.36
CA LEU A 484 13.36 23.54 -11.16
C LEU A 484 12.61 24.60 -11.98
N ARG A 485 11.83 24.18 -12.97
CA ARG A 485 11.07 25.06 -13.88
C ARG A 485 9.72 25.47 -13.33
N GLU A 486 9.07 24.55 -12.64
CA GLU A 486 7.69 24.66 -12.16
C GLU A 486 7.65 25.22 -10.73
N ASP A 487 6.55 25.88 -10.36
CA ASP A 487 6.36 26.45 -9.02
C ASP A 487 5.93 25.39 -7.99
N ARG A 488 6.62 24.23 -7.99
CA ARG A 488 6.37 23.12 -7.06
C ARG A 488 6.72 23.52 -5.62
N THR A 489 5.88 23.09 -4.68
CA THR A 489 6.04 23.33 -3.24
C THR A 489 6.05 22.00 -2.49
N LEU A 490 6.66 21.95 -1.29
CA LEU A 490 6.59 20.74 -0.45
C LEU A 490 5.18 20.49 0.12
N ARG A 491 4.29 21.49 0.02
CA ARG A 491 2.87 21.41 0.39
C ARG A 491 1.95 21.02 -0.77
N ASP A 492 2.50 20.74 -1.94
CA ASP A 492 1.70 20.25 -3.05
C ASP A 492 0.96 18.99 -2.60
N PRO A 493 -0.36 18.91 -2.87
CA PRO A 493 -1.14 17.76 -2.46
C PRO A 493 -0.72 16.51 -3.24
N ILE A 494 -0.88 15.36 -2.60
CA ILE A 494 -0.74 14.08 -3.29
C ILE A 494 -1.98 13.90 -4.17
N SER A 495 -1.77 13.74 -5.47
CA SER A 495 -2.83 13.36 -6.41
C SER A 495 -2.91 11.85 -6.46
N PHE A 496 -4.10 11.33 -6.18
CA PHE A 496 -4.40 9.90 -6.23
C PHE A 496 -4.70 9.38 -7.64
N HIS A 497 -4.54 10.25 -8.64
CA HIS A 497 -4.85 10.00 -10.03
C HIS A 497 -3.74 9.15 -10.67
N GLY A 498 -4.09 7.94 -11.14
CA GLY A 498 -3.11 7.02 -11.73
C GLY A 498 -2.36 6.14 -10.72
N HIS A 499 -2.89 5.97 -9.49
CA HIS A 499 -2.37 5.00 -8.54
C HIS A 499 -2.41 3.59 -9.11
N THR A 500 -1.23 3.02 -9.32
CA THR A 500 -1.04 1.69 -9.88
C THR A 500 -0.84 0.64 -8.78
N GLN A 501 -0.85 -0.64 -9.14
CA GLN A 501 -0.49 -1.74 -8.23
C GLN A 501 0.90 -1.52 -7.62
N GLU A 502 1.83 -0.93 -8.38
CA GLU A 502 3.17 -0.57 -7.89
C GLU A 502 3.12 0.49 -6.77
N PHE A 503 2.17 1.42 -6.77
CA PHE A 503 1.98 2.35 -5.64
C PHE A 503 1.58 1.61 -4.35
N CYS A 504 0.61 0.70 -4.43
CA CYS A 504 0.17 -0.08 -3.28
C CYS A 504 1.29 -0.95 -2.69
N VAL A 505 2.07 -1.63 -3.55
CA VAL A 505 3.21 -2.45 -3.13
C VAL A 505 4.29 -1.60 -2.42
N ARG A 506 4.60 -0.40 -2.94
CA ARG A 506 5.56 0.52 -2.31
C ARG A 506 5.08 1.00 -0.94
N ASN A 507 3.80 1.33 -0.82
CA ASN A 507 3.21 1.71 0.47
C ASN A 507 3.29 0.58 1.48
N GLN A 508 2.97 -0.65 1.05
CA GLN A 508 3.08 -1.83 1.90
C GLN A 508 4.53 -2.09 2.33
N ARG A 509 5.50 -1.97 1.43
CA ARG A 509 6.93 -2.09 1.77
C ARG A 509 7.36 -1.05 2.81
N TRP A 510 7.01 0.22 2.60
CA TRP A 510 7.33 1.28 3.55
C TRP A 510 6.63 1.04 4.90
N ALA A 511 5.35 0.64 4.90
CA ALA A 511 4.59 0.36 6.12
C ALA A 511 5.19 -0.82 6.90
N ALA A 512 5.54 -1.91 6.22
CA ALA A 512 6.16 -3.09 6.83
C ALA A 512 7.51 -2.75 7.49
N ALA A 513 8.30 -1.86 6.89
CA ALA A 513 9.57 -1.42 7.47
C ALA A 513 9.42 -0.53 8.72
N HIS A 514 8.21 -0.02 9.00
CA HIS A 514 7.92 0.85 10.14
C HIS A 514 6.92 0.22 11.12
N GLU A 515 6.60 -1.06 10.95
CA GLU A 515 5.75 -1.80 11.86
C GLU A 515 6.50 -2.09 13.16
N LEU A 516 5.97 -1.60 14.28
CA LEU A 516 6.51 -1.88 15.61
C LEU A 516 5.92 -3.18 16.17
N PRO A 517 6.70 -3.95 16.94
CA PRO A 517 6.16 -5.10 17.65
C PRO A 517 5.04 -4.69 18.61
N GLU A 518 4.02 -5.53 18.75
CA GLU A 518 2.98 -5.32 19.74
C GLU A 518 3.55 -5.37 21.17
N ALA A 519 2.97 -4.57 22.07
CA ALA A 519 3.39 -4.57 23.47
C ALA A 519 3.11 -5.95 24.12
N ILE A 520 4.12 -6.50 24.78
CA ILE A 520 4.07 -7.84 25.37
C ILE A 520 3.81 -7.73 26.87
N ASN A 521 2.79 -8.43 27.35
CA ASN A 521 2.52 -8.56 28.78
C ASN A 521 3.13 -9.88 29.30
N ILE A 522 4.12 -9.77 30.18
CA ILE A 522 4.86 -10.90 30.74
C ILE A 522 4.38 -11.17 32.16
N CYS A 523 3.95 -12.40 32.41
CA CYS A 523 3.52 -12.86 33.73
C CYS A 523 4.54 -13.85 34.33
N PHE A 524 5.14 -13.45 35.45
CA PHE A 524 6.07 -14.30 36.21
C PHE A 524 5.28 -15.15 37.20
N GLN A 525 4.79 -16.31 36.76
CA GLN A 525 3.89 -17.18 37.53
C GLN A 525 4.40 -17.56 38.93
N SER A 526 5.72 -17.66 39.11
CA SER A 526 6.34 -18.03 40.40
C SER A 526 6.16 -16.97 41.49
N CYS A 527 6.15 -15.67 41.13
CA CYS A 527 6.02 -14.56 42.07
C CYS A 527 4.75 -13.70 41.86
N GLY A 528 4.02 -13.93 40.77
CA GLY A 528 2.81 -13.18 40.40
C GLY A 528 3.08 -11.79 39.82
N VAL A 529 4.33 -11.45 39.53
CA VAL A 529 4.69 -10.13 38.97
C VAL A 529 4.22 -10.03 37.51
N HIS A 530 3.63 -8.89 37.15
CA HIS A 530 3.28 -8.54 35.77
C HIS A 530 4.14 -7.39 35.28
N VAL A 531 4.79 -7.58 34.13
CA VAL A 531 5.61 -6.55 33.47
C VAL A 531 5.14 -6.38 32.04
N LYS A 532 4.95 -5.14 31.62
CA LYS A 532 4.71 -4.78 30.22
C LYS A 532 6.03 -4.41 29.56
N LEU A 533 6.33 -5.03 28.43
CA LEU A 533 7.39 -4.63 27.51
C LEU A 533 6.75 -3.84 26.36
N GLY A 534 7.11 -2.58 26.23
CA GLY A 534 6.67 -1.70 25.15
C GLY A 534 7.81 -1.30 24.22
N PHE A 535 7.43 -0.85 23.03
CA PHE A 535 8.34 -0.47 21.94
C PHE A 535 7.96 0.92 21.41
N PHE A 536 8.96 1.71 21.06
CA PHE A 536 8.82 2.99 20.37
C PHE A 536 9.97 3.16 19.37
N ALA A 537 9.69 3.63 18.15
CA ALA A 537 10.73 3.93 17.15
C ALA A 537 11.17 5.39 17.27
N GLU A 538 12.46 5.61 17.48
CA GLU A 538 13.06 6.94 17.40
C GLU A 538 13.52 7.25 15.97
N PHE A 539 14.09 6.24 15.29
CA PHE A 539 14.45 6.22 13.88
C PHE A 539 14.04 4.88 13.26
N SER A 540 14.08 4.76 11.94
CA SER A 540 13.77 3.51 11.23
C SER A 540 14.75 2.39 11.59
N ASN A 541 15.99 2.72 12.02
CA ASN A 541 16.98 1.77 12.54
C ASN A 541 17.21 1.88 14.06
N VAL A 542 16.41 2.65 14.80
CA VAL A 542 16.56 2.82 16.26
C VAL A 542 15.21 2.60 16.95
N MET A 543 15.10 1.48 17.66
CA MET A 543 13.93 1.12 18.47
C MET A 543 14.27 1.16 19.95
N VAL A 544 13.48 1.91 20.71
CA VAL A 544 13.54 1.99 22.17
C VAL A 544 12.59 0.97 22.78
N MET A 545 13.14 0.13 23.66
CA MET A 545 12.37 -0.82 24.48
C MET A 545 12.25 -0.31 25.90
N TYR A 546 11.06 -0.39 26.49
CA TYR A 546 10.83 0.02 27.87
C TYR A 546 10.02 -1.01 28.64
N LEU A 547 10.34 -1.15 29.93
CA LEU A 547 9.65 -2.06 30.84
C LEU A 547 8.82 -1.25 31.84
N THR A 548 7.57 -1.67 32.06
CA THR A 548 6.69 -1.11 33.07
C THR A 548 6.18 -2.22 33.97
N VAL A 549 6.47 -2.15 35.27
CA VAL A 549 5.89 -3.08 36.25
C VAL A 549 4.43 -2.69 36.43
N LEU A 550 3.52 -3.58 36.06
CA LEU A 550 2.07 -3.39 36.18
C LEU A 550 1.53 -3.90 37.52
N ASP A 551 2.12 -5.00 38.02
CA ASP A 551 1.72 -5.64 39.28
C ASP A 551 2.94 -6.28 39.94
N LEU A 552 3.11 -6.07 41.25
CA LEU A 552 4.20 -6.65 42.05
C LEU A 552 3.89 -8.07 42.55
N GLY A 553 2.66 -8.54 42.41
CA GLY A 553 2.23 -9.83 42.90
C GLY A 553 2.55 -10.00 44.38
N LYS A 554 3.36 -11.01 44.72
CA LYS A 554 3.78 -11.31 46.10
C LYS A 554 5.07 -10.61 46.54
N THR A 555 5.70 -9.82 45.66
CA THR A 555 7.00 -9.20 45.92
C THR A 555 6.85 -7.79 46.51
N GLN A 556 7.82 -7.33 47.31
CA GLN A 556 7.83 -5.94 47.80
C GLN A 556 8.53 -4.98 46.83
N GLN A 557 9.45 -5.49 46.01
CA GLN A 557 10.19 -4.70 45.03
C GLN A 557 10.52 -5.58 43.82
N CYS A 558 10.44 -4.98 42.62
CA CYS A 558 10.84 -5.60 41.36
C CYS A 558 11.60 -4.59 40.51
N LEU A 559 12.73 -5.01 39.94
CA LEU A 559 13.49 -4.23 38.96
C LEU A 559 13.68 -5.08 37.70
N PRO A 560 12.80 -4.94 36.69
CA PRO A 560 12.94 -5.71 35.46
C PRO A 560 14.08 -5.14 34.61
N SER A 561 14.82 -6.02 33.93
CA SER A 561 15.89 -5.63 33.01
C SER A 561 15.91 -6.54 31.79
N LEU A 562 16.17 -5.97 30.60
CA LEU A 562 16.44 -6.72 29.38
C LEU A 562 17.94 -7.06 29.30
N ARG A 563 18.25 -8.28 28.88
CA ARG A 563 19.63 -8.79 28.72
C ARG A 563 19.70 -9.69 27.49
N ASP A 564 20.91 -10.12 27.14
CA ASP A 564 21.17 -11.12 26.10
C ASP A 564 20.69 -10.72 24.70
N PHE A 565 20.91 -9.46 24.33
CA PHE A 565 20.65 -8.98 22.97
C PHE A 565 21.55 -9.69 21.95
N PRO A 566 21.05 -9.97 20.73
CA PRO A 566 21.86 -10.53 19.66
C PRO A 566 23.10 -9.66 19.41
N PRO A 567 24.28 -10.26 19.13
CA PRO A 567 25.42 -9.49 18.69
C PRO A 567 25.11 -8.76 17.37
N VAL A 568 25.65 -7.55 17.21
CA VAL A 568 25.48 -6.75 16.00
C VAL A 568 25.97 -7.55 14.78
N GLY A 569 25.09 -7.77 13.78
CA GLY A 569 25.44 -8.43 12.51
C GLY A 569 25.00 -9.89 12.33
N THR A 570 24.21 -10.49 13.24
CA THR A 570 23.74 -11.90 13.12
C THR A 570 22.34 -12.08 12.53
N LEU A 571 21.70 -11.01 12.04
CA LEU A 571 20.44 -11.12 11.30
C LEU A 571 20.77 -11.15 9.80
N SER A 572 20.83 -12.37 9.26
CA SER A 572 20.97 -12.68 7.82
C SER A 572 19.62 -12.68 7.11
#